data_AF-A0A0S4U3F0-F1
#
_entry.id   AF-A0A0S4U3F0-F1
#
_cell.length_a   1.000
_cell.length_b   1.000
_cell.length_c   1.000
_cell.angle_alpha   90.00
_cell.angle_beta   90.00
_cell.angle_gamma   90.00
#
_symmetry.space_group_name_H-M   'P 1'
#
loop_
_entity.id
_entity.type
_entity.pdbx_description
1 polymer ?
#
loop_
_entity_poly.entity_id
_entity_poly.type
_entity_poly.pdbx_seq_one_letter_code
_entity_poly.pdbx_strand_id
1 'polypeptide(L)'
;MSWDVSLIKFTRRYRAIPEIPDDERPHPLGALAEVHAAVSEVFPKTNWSDPAWGIYDGAFGSIEFNVGRDDPVQSLALHVRRWN
;
A
#
# COMPACT_ATOMS: atom_id res chain seq x y z
N MET A 1 12.35 3.14 14.86
CA MET A 1 11.45 4.18 14.31
C MET A 1 10.45 3.51 13.38
N SER A 2 9.23 4.03 13.29
CA SER A 2 8.16 3.47 12.44
C SER A 2 7.42 4.56 11.68
N TRP A 3 6.91 4.23 10.49
CA TRP A 3 6.07 5.11 9.68
C TRP A 3 4.85 4.34 9.18
N ASP A 4 3.72 5.04 9.12
CA ASP A 4 2.51 4.58 8.45
C ASP A 4 2.33 5.43 7.18
N VAL A 5 2.19 4.77 6.02
CA VAL A 5 2.08 5.44 4.73
C VAL A 5 0.85 4.94 3.99
N SER A 6 0.02 5.85 3.49
CA SER A 6 -1.13 5.52 2.65
C SER A 6 -0.85 5.89 1.20
N LEU A 7 -1.03 4.93 0.30
CA LEU A 7 -0.99 5.11 -1.14
C LEU A 7 -2.42 5.15 -1.68
N ILE A 8 -2.79 6.30 -2.25
CA ILE A 8 -4.13 6.58 -2.79
C ILE A 8 -3.96 7.18 -4.19
N LYS A 9 -4.71 6.66 -5.18
CA LYS A 9 -4.70 7.18 -6.55
C LYS A 9 -5.84 8.17 -6.74
N PHE A 10 -5.60 9.42 -6.36
CA PHE A 10 -6.56 10.50 -6.50
C PHE A 10 -6.95 10.76 -7.98
N THR A 11 -8.14 11.32 -8.18
CA THR A 11 -8.68 11.64 -9.52
C THR A 11 -7.90 12.75 -10.23
N ARG A 12 -7.15 13.54 -9.45
CA ARG A 12 -6.29 14.63 -9.92
C ARG A 12 -5.14 14.85 -8.94
N ARG A 13 -4.19 15.68 -9.35
CA ARG A 13 -3.08 16.09 -8.50
C ARG A 13 -3.51 17.21 -7.55
N TYR A 14 -3.37 16.96 -6.26
CA TYR A 14 -3.49 17.95 -5.19
C TYR A 14 -2.10 18.46 -4.78
N ARG A 15 -2.01 19.71 -4.30
CA ARG A 15 -0.75 20.30 -3.82
C ARG A 15 -0.59 20.14 -2.31
N ALA A 16 -1.69 20.06 -1.58
CA ALA A 16 -1.71 19.89 -0.14
C ALA A 16 -2.96 19.12 0.32
N ILE A 17 -2.90 18.51 1.50
CA ILE A 17 -4.00 17.75 2.10
C ILE A 17 -5.31 18.55 2.20
N PRO A 18 -5.31 19.84 2.63
CA PRO A 18 -6.56 20.60 2.75
C PRO A 18 -7.27 20.88 1.42
N GLU A 19 -6.63 20.62 0.28
CA GLU A 19 -7.25 20.78 -1.04
C GLU A 19 -8.07 19.57 -1.47
N ILE A 20 -7.94 18.43 -0.76
CA ILE A 20 -8.65 17.19 -1.07
C ILE A 20 -10.10 17.34 -0.59
N PRO A 21 -11.11 17.26 -1.47
CA PRO A 21 -12.51 17.31 -1.08
C PRO A 21 -12.90 16.11 -0.19
N ASP A 22 -13.79 16.32 0.77
CA ASP A 22 -14.33 15.24 1.61
C ASP A 22 -15.10 14.18 0.78
N ASP A 23 -15.63 14.56 -0.37
CA ASP A 23 -16.37 13.70 -1.31
C ASP A 23 -15.51 13.17 -2.47
N GLU A 24 -14.18 13.34 -2.39
CA GLU A 24 -13.23 12.76 -3.34
C GLU A 24 -13.44 11.24 -3.47
N ARG A 25 -13.44 10.75 -4.70
CA ARG A 25 -13.57 9.33 -5.01
C ARG A 25 -12.33 8.85 -5.77
N PRO A 26 -11.27 8.42 -5.07
CA PRO A 26 -10.05 7.94 -5.71
C PRO A 26 -10.32 6.79 -6.68
N HIS A 27 -9.45 6.65 -7.67
CA HIS A 27 -9.45 5.50 -8.56
C HIS A 27 -8.86 4.28 -7.85
N PRO A 28 -9.32 3.06 -8.20
CA PRO A 28 -8.65 1.85 -7.75
C PRO A 28 -7.20 1.80 -8.25
N LEU A 29 -6.34 1.16 -7.46
CA LEU A 29 -4.93 0.93 -7.78
C LEU A 29 -4.78 -0.08 -8.93
N GLY A 30 -5.62 -1.12 -8.95
CA GLY A 30 -5.60 -2.19 -9.94
C GLY A 30 -6.19 -3.48 -9.39
N ALA A 31 -6.15 -4.56 -10.17
CA ALA A 31 -6.55 -5.87 -9.68
C ALA A 31 -5.60 -6.36 -8.57
N LEU A 32 -6.08 -7.16 -7.63
CA LEU A 32 -5.28 -7.65 -6.50
C LEU A 32 -3.96 -8.30 -6.95
N ALA A 33 -4.03 -9.14 -7.99
CA ALA A 33 -2.86 -9.82 -8.55
C ALA A 33 -1.83 -8.85 -9.15
N GLU A 34 -2.27 -7.75 -9.75
CA GLU A 34 -1.37 -6.72 -10.31
C GLU A 34 -0.67 -5.95 -9.19
N VAL A 35 -1.38 -5.62 -8.11
CA VAL A 35 -0.80 -4.97 -6.93
C VAL A 35 0.21 -5.89 -6.24
N HIS A 36 -0.11 -7.17 -6.06
CA HIS A 36 0.84 -8.17 -5.54
C HIS A 36 2.10 -8.25 -6.38
N ALA A 37 1.94 -8.31 -7.71
CA ALA A 37 3.07 -8.38 -8.64
C ALA A 37 3.95 -7.13 -8.54
N ALA A 38 3.35 -5.93 -8.57
CA ALA A 38 4.09 -4.67 -8.47
C ALA A 38 4.85 -4.52 -7.14
N VAL A 39 4.22 -4.89 -6.01
CA VAL A 39 4.92 -4.87 -4.71
C VAL A 39 6.04 -5.90 -4.69
N SER A 40 5.79 -7.12 -5.18
CA SER A 40 6.77 -8.20 -5.17
C SER A 40 7.94 -7.97 -6.15
N GLU A 41 7.75 -7.18 -7.19
CA GLU A 41 8.86 -6.74 -8.06
C GLU A 41 9.90 -5.92 -7.28
N VAL A 42 9.44 -5.05 -6.38
CA VAL A 42 10.31 -4.20 -5.54
C VAL A 42 10.73 -4.90 -4.25
N PHE A 43 9.87 -5.74 -3.69
CA PHE A 43 10.08 -6.49 -2.46
C PHE A 43 9.88 -8.01 -2.71
N PRO A 44 10.84 -8.70 -3.35
CA PRO A 44 10.66 -10.07 -3.88
C PRO A 44 10.36 -11.16 -2.85
N LYS A 45 10.54 -10.87 -1.56
CA LYS A 45 10.31 -11.81 -0.45
C LYS A 45 9.03 -11.50 0.33
N THR A 46 8.15 -10.66 -0.22
CA THR A 46 6.87 -10.35 0.43
C THR A 46 6.01 -11.62 0.51
N ASN A 47 5.66 -12.01 1.72
CA ASN A 47 4.77 -13.13 1.97
C ASN A 47 3.30 -12.68 1.85
N TRP A 48 2.58 -13.25 0.91
CA TRP A 48 1.15 -13.00 0.65
C TRP A 48 0.25 -14.20 1.03
N SER A 49 0.64 -14.97 2.05
CA SER A 49 -0.17 -16.08 2.55
C SER A 49 -1.57 -15.64 2.97
N ASP A 50 -1.72 -14.42 3.50
CA ASP A 50 -2.98 -13.68 3.47
C ASP A 50 -2.97 -12.75 2.25
N PRO A 51 -3.84 -12.96 1.25
CA PRO A 51 -3.90 -12.09 0.07
C PRO A 51 -4.18 -10.62 0.39
N ALA A 52 -4.82 -10.32 1.53
CA ALA A 52 -5.11 -8.95 1.97
C ALA A 52 -3.93 -8.27 2.69
N TRP A 53 -2.91 -9.04 3.08
CA TRP A 53 -1.84 -8.58 3.98
C TRP A 53 -0.47 -9.17 3.62
N GLY A 54 0.35 -8.37 2.95
CA GLY A 54 1.71 -8.74 2.57
C GLY A 54 2.70 -8.44 3.67
N ILE A 55 3.61 -9.36 3.96
CA ILE A 55 4.67 -9.15 4.95
C ILE A 55 6.03 -9.26 4.28
N TYR A 56 6.77 -8.16 4.21
CA TYR A 56 8.18 -8.16 3.84
C TYR A 56 9.04 -8.02 5.09
N ASP A 57 9.91 -9.01 5.31
CA ASP A 57 10.90 -8.98 6.37
C ASP A 57 12.31 -8.91 5.77
N GLY A 58 13.04 -7.85 6.12
CA GLY A 58 14.31 -7.49 5.54
C GLY A 58 15.40 -7.29 6.60
N ALA A 59 16.65 -7.21 6.17
CA ALA A 59 17.80 -7.16 7.07
C ALA A 59 17.84 -5.94 8.03
N PHE A 60 17.10 -4.87 7.72
CA PHE A 60 17.12 -3.61 8.46
C PHE A 60 15.75 -3.21 9.02
N GLY A 61 14.72 -3.98 8.71
CA GLY A 61 13.36 -3.48 8.71
C GLY A 61 12.33 -4.51 8.27
N SER A 62 11.09 -4.29 8.68
CA SER A 62 9.94 -4.95 8.07
C SER A 62 8.97 -3.92 7.49
N ILE A 63 8.22 -4.34 6.47
CA ILE A 63 7.13 -3.58 5.88
C ILE A 63 5.93 -4.51 5.78
N GLU A 64 4.80 -4.08 6.32
CA GLU A 64 3.52 -4.75 6.11
C GLU A 64 2.70 -3.96 5.09
N PHE A 65 2.13 -4.65 4.10
CA PHE A 65 1.35 -4.09 2.99
C PHE A 65 -0.11 -4.53 3.13
N ASN A 66 -0.97 -3.63 3.59
CA ASN A 66 -2.40 -3.87 3.71
C ASN A 66 -3.13 -3.34 2.47
N VAL A 67 -3.69 -4.25 1.68
CA VAL A 67 -4.44 -3.95 0.45
C VAL A 67 -5.96 -4.12 0.61
N GLY A 68 -6.43 -4.54 1.80
CA GLY A 68 -7.83 -4.87 2.02
C GLY A 68 -8.27 -6.12 1.27
N ARG A 69 -9.59 -6.35 1.18
CA ARG A 69 -10.20 -7.53 0.55
C ARG A 69 -10.95 -7.22 -0.75
N ASP A 70 -10.97 -5.96 -1.16
CA ASP A 70 -11.63 -5.54 -2.39
C ASP A 70 -10.75 -5.86 -3.61
N ASP A 71 -11.39 -6.31 -4.69
CA ASP A 71 -10.77 -6.48 -5.99
C ASP A 71 -11.66 -5.77 -7.03
N PRO A 72 -11.22 -4.62 -7.60
CA PRO A 72 -9.87 -4.06 -7.53
C PRO A 72 -9.52 -3.41 -6.18
N VAL A 73 -8.23 -3.37 -5.86
CA VAL A 73 -7.68 -2.76 -4.65
C VAL A 73 -7.90 -1.24 -4.68
N GLN A 74 -8.51 -0.68 -3.63
CA GLN A 74 -8.85 0.75 -3.57
C GLN A 74 -7.67 1.63 -3.11
N SER A 75 -6.89 1.13 -2.16
CA SER A 75 -5.74 1.82 -1.58
C SER A 75 -4.79 0.80 -0.97
N LEU A 76 -3.55 1.20 -0.72
CA LEU A 76 -2.53 0.37 -0.06
C LEU A 76 -1.96 1.13 1.13
N ALA A 77 -2.02 0.54 2.32
CA ALA A 77 -1.37 1.07 3.52
C ALA A 77 -0.08 0.29 3.80
N LEU A 78 0.98 1.00 4.16
CA LEU A 78 2.28 0.44 4.53
C LEU A 78 2.54 0.73 5.99
N HIS A 79 2.89 -0.30 6.75
CA HIS A 79 3.41 -0.17 8.11
C HIS A 79 4.90 -0.49 8.09
N VAL A 80 5.74 0.54 8.14
CA VAL A 80 7.20 0.43 8.04
C VAL A 80 7.80 0.43 9.45
N ARG A 81 8.61 -0.57 9.74
CA ARG A 81 9.32 -0.70 11.02
C ARG A 81 10.81 -0.84 10.76
N ARG A 82 11.62 0.03 11.36
CA ARG A 82 13.09 -0.08 11.35
C ARG A 82 13.57 -0.78 12.61
N TRP A 83 14.48 -1.73 12.46
CA TRP A 83 15.15 -2.40 13.56
C TRP A 83 16.24 -1.47 14.14
N ASN A 84 16.48 -1.53 15.45
CA ASN A 84 17.46 -0.67 16.11
C ASN A 84 18.87 -1.26 16.03
#